data_AF-A0A9Q1A2F7-F1
#
_entry.id   AF-A0A9Q1A2F7-F1
#
_cell.length_a   1.000
_cell.length_b   1.000
_cell.length_c   1.000
_cell.angle_alpha   90.00
_cell.angle_beta   90.00
_cell.angle_gamma   90.00
#
_symmetry.space_group_name_H-M   'P 1'
#
loop_
_entity.id
_entity.type
_entity.pdbx_description
1 polymer ?
#
loop_
_entity_poly.entity_id
_entity_poly.type
_entity_poly.pdbx_seq_one_letter_code
_entity_poly.pdbx_strand_id
1 'polypeptide(L)'
;MKALKGHPNVVALYAHTILDMGRTKEALLVMEFCEKSLVNVLESRGAAYFEEKQVLSMFRDVCNAVFAMHSQSLPIAHRDLKAENLLLGSDGLWKLCDFGSTSTNHKRFEKPEEMGIEEDNIRKHTTPAYRAPEVEMWDLLRRDLINEKVDIWALACLLYRICYFRSAFDGESKLQILNGNYRIPDLPKYSSSVTDLIRDMLQASPDDRPDITQARALLDWKFISINLGMVSC
;
A
#
# COMPACT_ATOMS: atom_id res chain seq x y z
N MET A 1 -9.62 -7.17 9.95
CA MET A 1 -10.67 -6.23 10.42
C MET A 1 -10.91 -6.25 11.93
N LYS A 2 -11.30 -7.38 12.57
CA LYS A 2 -11.56 -7.39 14.03
C LYS A 2 -10.38 -6.93 14.89
N ALA A 3 -9.15 -7.32 14.53
CA ALA A 3 -7.92 -6.91 15.22
C ALA A 3 -7.61 -5.40 15.10
N LEU A 4 -8.19 -4.71 14.10
CA LEU A 4 -7.96 -3.29 13.81
C LEU A 4 -9.17 -2.42 14.19
N LYS A 5 -10.11 -2.98 14.97
CA LYS A 5 -11.38 -2.32 15.29
C LYS A 5 -11.14 -0.99 16.00
N GLY A 6 -11.79 0.06 15.50
CA GLY A 6 -11.74 1.40 16.09
C GLY A 6 -10.57 2.26 15.65
N HIS A 7 -9.68 1.74 14.80
CA HIS A 7 -8.62 2.57 14.21
C HIS A 7 -9.22 3.58 13.22
N PRO A 8 -8.90 4.88 13.31
CA PRO A 8 -9.56 5.92 12.52
C PRO A 8 -9.33 5.78 11.00
N ASN A 9 -8.16 5.26 10.60
CA ASN A 9 -7.77 5.07 9.20
C ASN A 9 -8.06 3.65 8.66
N VAL A 10 -8.92 2.86 9.32
CA VAL A 10 -9.36 1.55 8.83
C VAL A 10 -10.88 1.54 8.78
N VAL A 11 -11.46 1.09 7.66
CA VAL A 11 -12.92 1.00 7.51
C VAL A 11 -13.51 0.15 8.62
N ALA A 12 -14.51 0.68 9.32
CA ALA A 12 -15.15 -0.03 10.42
C ALA A 12 -16.02 -1.19 9.89
N LEU A 13 -15.87 -2.36 10.50
CA LEU A 13 -16.79 -3.50 10.31
C LEU A 13 -17.85 -3.46 11.42
N TYR A 14 -19.11 -3.27 11.05
CA TYR A 14 -20.24 -3.24 11.99
C TYR A 14 -20.81 -4.62 12.26
N ALA A 15 -21.02 -5.42 11.21
CA ALA A 15 -21.56 -6.76 11.32
C ALA A 15 -21.01 -7.68 10.23
N HIS A 16 -21.02 -8.98 10.49
CA HIS A 16 -20.70 -10.00 9.49
C HIS A 16 -21.51 -11.26 9.78
N THR A 17 -21.86 -12.00 8.72
CA THR A 17 -22.43 -13.34 8.83
C THR A 17 -21.97 -14.19 7.64
N ILE A 18 -22.02 -15.51 7.81
CA ILE A 18 -21.76 -16.47 6.73
C ILE A 18 -23.01 -17.34 6.61
N LEU A 19 -23.60 -17.33 5.42
CA LEU A 19 -24.76 -18.14 5.10
C LEU A 19 -24.30 -19.40 4.39
N ASP A 20 -24.69 -20.56 4.92
CA ASP A 20 -24.46 -21.85 4.27
C ASP A 20 -25.63 -22.16 3.35
N MET A 21 -25.39 -22.14 2.04
CA MET A 21 -26.37 -22.43 0.99
C MET A 21 -26.25 -23.89 0.50
N GLY A 22 -25.56 -24.75 1.25
CA GLY A 22 -25.34 -26.16 0.95
C GLY A 22 -24.24 -26.40 -0.09
N ARG A 23 -24.42 -25.90 -1.32
CA ARG A 23 -23.40 -26.02 -2.39
C ARG A 23 -22.38 -24.89 -2.37
N THR A 24 -22.75 -23.74 -1.81
CA THR A 24 -21.92 -22.54 -1.72
C THR A 24 -22.05 -21.92 -0.34
N LYS A 25 -21.09 -21.06 0.01
CA LYS A 25 -21.18 -20.21 1.21
C LYS A 25 -21.17 -18.77 0.76
N GLU A 26 -22.02 -17.95 1.35
CA GLU A 26 -22.07 -16.51 1.12
C GLU A 26 -21.61 -15.76 2.36
N ALA A 27 -20.61 -14.89 2.21
CA ALA A 27 -20.15 -14.02 3.28
C ALA A 27 -20.77 -12.63 3.12
N LEU A 28 -21.47 -12.16 4.14
CA LEU A 28 -22.06 -10.82 4.18
C LEU A 28 -21.29 -9.97 5.19
N LEU A 29 -20.84 -8.80 4.75
CA LEU A 29 -20.08 -7.84 5.54
C LEU A 29 -20.80 -6.49 5.52
N VAL A 30 -21.13 -5.97 6.70
CA VAL A 30 -21.70 -4.63 6.87
C VAL A 30 -20.61 -3.71 7.40
N MET A 31 -20.24 -2.72 6.60
CA MET A 31 -19.10 -1.85 6.85
C MET A 31 -19.50 -0.38 6.83
N GLU A 32 -18.62 0.48 7.35
CA GLU A 32 -18.71 1.93 7.22
C GLU A 32 -18.82 2.35 5.75
N PHE A 33 -19.79 3.22 5.46
CA PHE A 33 -19.95 3.81 4.15
C PHE A 33 -19.03 5.03 4.00
N CYS A 34 -18.19 5.01 2.97
CA CYS A 34 -17.31 6.10 2.60
C CYS A 34 -17.72 6.61 1.22
N GLU A 35 -17.84 7.94 1.06
CA GLU A 35 -18.49 8.53 -0.13
C GLU A 35 -17.68 8.37 -1.41
N LYS A 36 -16.34 8.39 -1.31
CA LYS A 36 -15.43 8.42 -2.46
C LYS A 36 -14.25 7.50 -2.23
N SER A 37 -13.78 6.84 -3.29
CA SER A 37 -12.45 6.23 -3.31
C SER A 37 -11.39 7.24 -3.75
N LEU A 38 -10.12 6.96 -3.49
CA LEU A 38 -9.02 7.80 -3.98
C LEU A 38 -9.02 7.85 -5.51
N VAL A 39 -9.38 6.76 -6.19
CA VAL A 39 -9.55 6.74 -7.65
C VAL A 39 -10.57 7.78 -8.09
N ASN A 40 -11.75 7.84 -7.46
CA ASN A 40 -12.76 8.84 -7.81
C ASN A 40 -12.26 10.27 -7.56
N VAL A 41 -11.48 10.49 -6.50
CA VAL A 41 -10.89 11.80 -6.22
C VAL A 41 -9.84 12.18 -7.26
N LEU A 42 -8.97 11.25 -7.66
CA LEU A 42 -7.96 11.48 -8.70
C LEU A 42 -8.61 11.82 -10.06
N GLU A 43 -9.63 11.07 -10.46
CA GLU A 43 -10.32 11.27 -11.74
C GLU A 43 -11.11 12.59 -11.77
N SER A 44 -11.81 12.92 -10.68
CA SER A 44 -12.62 14.15 -10.60
C SER A 44 -11.80 15.44 -10.56
N ARG A 45 -10.49 15.35 -10.26
CA ARG A 45 -9.60 16.51 -10.15
C ARG A 45 -9.07 17.01 -11.50
N GLY A 46 -9.19 16.22 -12.56
CA GLY A 46 -8.69 16.55 -13.89
C GLY A 46 -7.17 16.67 -13.93
N ALA A 47 -6.64 17.73 -14.55
CA ALA A 47 -5.19 17.92 -14.74
C ALA A 47 -4.47 18.59 -13.54
N ALA A 48 -5.21 18.99 -12.50
CA ALA A 48 -4.62 19.69 -11.35
C ALA A 48 -4.05 18.69 -10.32
N TYR A 49 -2.74 18.75 -10.10
CA TYR A 49 -2.07 17.92 -9.10
C TYR A 49 -2.42 18.33 -7.65
N PHE A 50 -2.10 17.47 -6.69
CA PHE A 50 -2.24 17.80 -5.27
C PHE A 50 -1.13 18.71 -4.79
N GLU A 51 -1.46 19.62 -3.87
CA GLU A 51 -0.42 20.31 -3.11
C GLU A 51 0.32 19.30 -2.23
N GLU A 52 1.62 19.52 -2.02
CA GLU A 52 2.45 18.59 -1.24
C GLU A 52 1.88 18.33 0.16
N LYS A 53 1.35 19.36 0.83
CA LYS A 53 0.69 19.20 2.14
C LYS A 53 -0.52 18.27 2.07
N GLN A 54 -1.31 18.34 0.99
CA GLN A 54 -2.43 17.44 0.77
C GLN A 54 -1.92 16.01 0.57
N VAL A 55 -0.95 15.80 -0.32
CA VAL A 55 -0.31 14.49 -0.56
C VAL A 55 0.16 13.84 0.74
N LEU A 56 0.94 14.57 1.54
CA LEU A 56 1.49 14.07 2.79
C LEU A 56 0.40 13.76 3.82
N SER A 57 -0.68 14.55 3.87
CA SER A 57 -1.80 14.28 4.76
C SER A 57 -2.51 12.97 4.39
N MET A 58 -2.80 12.74 3.11
CA MET A 58 -3.42 11.48 2.67
C MET A 58 -2.50 10.31 2.94
N PHE A 59 -1.22 10.44 2.59
CA PHE A 59 -0.24 9.38 2.78
C PHE A 59 -0.05 9.02 4.26
N ARG A 60 -0.08 10.02 5.16
CA ARG A 60 0.01 9.81 6.61
C ARG A 60 -1.12 8.94 7.15
N ASP A 61 -2.34 9.20 6.72
CA ASP A 61 -3.51 8.40 7.11
C ASP A 61 -3.33 6.92 6.71
N VAL A 62 -2.85 6.68 5.49
CA VAL A 62 -2.57 5.31 5.00
C VAL A 62 -1.43 4.67 5.80
N CYS A 63 -0.34 5.39 6.03
CA CYS A 63 0.78 4.90 6.85
C CYS A 63 0.34 4.55 8.27
N ASN A 64 -0.59 5.30 8.87
CA ASN A 64 -1.14 4.98 10.19
C ASN A 64 -1.92 3.67 10.18
N ALA A 65 -2.74 3.42 9.13
CA ALA A 65 -3.46 2.17 8.96
C ALA A 65 -2.50 0.97 8.82
N VAL A 66 -1.49 1.10 7.96
CA VAL A 66 -0.48 0.05 7.74
C VAL A 66 0.37 -0.16 9.00
N PHE A 67 0.74 0.90 9.71
CA PHE A 67 1.43 0.80 10.99
C PHE A 67 0.63 -0.02 12.00
N ALA A 68 -0.68 0.20 12.09
CA ALA A 68 -1.55 -0.56 12.98
C ALA A 68 -1.62 -2.05 12.59
N MET A 69 -1.48 -2.39 11.31
CA MET A 69 -1.44 -3.77 10.81
C MET A 69 -0.10 -4.46 11.11
N HIS A 70 1.01 -3.79 10.83
CA HIS A 70 2.36 -4.34 11.02
C HIS A 70 2.74 -4.42 12.49
N SER A 71 2.18 -3.56 13.35
CA SER A 71 2.44 -3.54 14.80
C SER A 71 1.63 -4.57 15.61
N GLN A 72 0.85 -5.42 14.95
CA GLN A 72 0.16 -6.52 15.63
C GLN A 72 1.17 -7.53 16.19
N SER A 73 0.80 -8.28 17.24
CA SER A 73 1.67 -9.29 17.86
C SER A 73 2.15 -10.35 16.84
N LEU A 74 1.30 -10.63 15.85
CA LEU A 74 1.69 -11.28 14.61
C LEU A 74 1.44 -10.25 13.49
N PRO A 75 2.49 -9.68 12.87
CA PRO A 75 2.35 -8.67 11.84
C PRO A 75 1.38 -9.12 10.74
N ILE A 76 0.58 -8.20 10.22
CA ILE A 76 -0.36 -8.47 9.13
C ILE A 76 0.11 -7.69 7.91
N ALA A 77 0.49 -8.39 6.85
CA ALA A 77 0.72 -7.78 5.54
C ALA A 77 -0.63 -7.62 4.81
N HIS A 78 -0.86 -6.47 4.19
CA HIS A 78 -2.06 -6.20 3.39
C HIS A 78 -2.01 -6.88 2.01
N ARG A 79 -0.85 -6.84 1.36
CA ARG A 79 -0.55 -7.42 0.03
C ARG A 79 -1.30 -6.82 -1.16
N ASP A 80 -2.32 -6.00 -0.94
CA ASP A 80 -3.06 -5.30 -2.00
C ASP A 80 -3.30 -3.80 -1.69
N LEU A 81 -2.25 -3.08 -1.28
CA LEU A 81 -2.33 -1.63 -1.11
C LEU A 81 -2.35 -0.95 -2.49
N LYS A 82 -3.43 -0.21 -2.76
CA LYS A 82 -3.67 0.48 -4.03
C LYS A 82 -4.69 1.60 -3.85
N ALA A 83 -4.79 2.50 -4.82
CA ALA A 83 -5.69 3.66 -4.73
C ALA A 83 -7.18 3.27 -4.61
N GLU A 84 -7.57 2.14 -5.21
CA GLU A 84 -8.91 1.58 -5.17
C GLU A 84 -9.33 1.20 -3.73
N ASN A 85 -8.35 0.79 -2.91
CA ASN A 85 -8.58 0.33 -1.55
C ASN A 85 -8.50 1.45 -0.50
N LEU A 86 -8.42 2.71 -0.95
CA LEU A 86 -8.45 3.88 -0.09
C LEU A 86 -9.75 4.64 -0.25
N LEU A 87 -10.47 4.77 0.84
CA LEU A 87 -11.76 5.44 0.89
C LEU A 87 -11.69 6.70 1.75
N LEU A 88 -12.42 7.74 1.34
CA LEU A 88 -12.56 8.97 2.07
C LEU A 88 -13.78 8.88 3.00
N GLY A 89 -13.54 8.86 4.30
CA GLY A 89 -14.58 8.87 5.31
C GLY A 89 -15.30 10.23 5.38
N SER A 90 -16.50 10.23 5.97
CA SER A 90 -17.26 11.46 6.24
C SER A 90 -16.59 12.37 7.28
N ASP A 91 -15.67 11.82 8.07
CA ASP A 91 -14.78 12.51 8.99
C ASP A 91 -13.61 13.23 8.29
N GLY A 92 -13.48 13.08 6.96
CA GLY A 92 -12.42 13.66 6.15
C GLY A 92 -11.10 12.90 6.22
N LEU A 93 -11.07 11.73 6.86
CA LEU A 93 -9.87 10.90 6.96
C LEU A 93 -9.86 9.82 5.89
N TRP A 94 -8.65 9.47 5.42
CA TRP A 94 -8.47 8.32 4.54
C TRP A 94 -8.47 7.02 5.32
N LYS A 95 -9.24 6.05 4.81
CA LYS A 95 -9.47 4.75 5.43
C LYS A 95 -9.12 3.63 4.48
N LEU A 96 -8.31 2.70 4.96
CA LEU A 96 -7.96 1.48 4.23
C LEU A 96 -9.12 0.48 4.29
N CYS A 97 -9.44 -0.09 3.14
CA CYS A 97 -10.46 -1.14 2.97
C CYS A 97 -9.87 -2.37 2.26
N ASP A 98 -10.72 -3.39 2.06
CA ASP A 98 -10.40 -4.66 1.40
C ASP A 98 -9.23 -5.45 2.01
N PHE A 99 -9.55 -6.19 3.07
CA PHE A 99 -8.61 -7.06 3.77
C PHE A 99 -8.58 -8.50 3.21
N GLY A 100 -9.15 -8.74 2.02
CA GLY A 100 -9.29 -10.08 1.43
C GLY A 100 -7.95 -10.77 1.13
N SER A 101 -6.92 -9.98 0.82
CA SER A 101 -5.56 -10.46 0.49
C SER A 101 -4.60 -10.49 1.68
N THR A 102 -5.07 -10.13 2.88
CA THR A 102 -4.21 -10.02 4.05
C THR A 102 -3.60 -11.36 4.45
N SER A 103 -2.37 -11.31 4.95
CA SER A 103 -1.67 -12.50 5.42
C SER A 103 -0.80 -12.21 6.62
N THR A 104 -0.83 -13.11 7.59
CA THR A 104 0.14 -13.18 8.68
C THR A 104 1.24 -14.21 8.41
N ASN A 105 1.21 -14.84 7.24
CA ASN A 105 2.07 -15.96 6.89
C ASN A 105 3.41 -15.46 6.34
N HIS A 106 4.34 -15.18 7.24
CA HIS A 106 5.73 -14.81 6.96
C HIS A 106 6.58 -16.07 6.77
N LYS A 107 6.06 -17.11 6.10
CA LYS A 107 6.74 -18.42 6.04
C LYS A 107 7.64 -18.52 4.82
N ARG A 108 8.83 -19.05 5.06
CA ARG A 108 9.68 -19.60 4.01
C ARG A 108 9.12 -20.98 3.65
N PHE A 109 8.58 -21.11 2.44
CA PHE A 109 8.09 -22.39 1.97
C PHE A 109 9.29 -23.26 1.55
N GLU A 110 9.45 -24.40 2.20
CA GLU A 110 10.57 -25.32 1.91
C GLU A 110 10.22 -26.34 0.81
N LYS A 111 8.91 -26.62 0.62
CA LYS A 111 8.42 -27.65 -0.30
C LYS A 111 7.90 -27.05 -1.63
N PRO A 112 8.28 -27.62 -2.79
CA PRO A 112 7.83 -27.16 -4.11
C PRO A 112 6.32 -27.10 -4.33
N GLU A 113 5.56 -28.04 -3.77
CA GLU A 113 4.11 -28.12 -3.95
C GLU A 113 3.38 -27.01 -3.17
N GLU A 114 3.84 -26.70 -1.96
CA GLU A 114 3.31 -25.59 -1.15
C GLU A 114 3.67 -24.23 -1.79
N MET A 115 4.82 -24.16 -2.48
CA MET A 115 5.26 -22.97 -3.21
C MET A 115 4.35 -22.64 -4.40
N GLY A 116 3.98 -23.64 -5.22
CA GLY A 116 3.12 -23.42 -6.38
C GLY A 116 1.70 -22.95 -6.02
N ILE A 117 1.18 -23.42 -4.88
CA ILE A 117 -0.14 -22.99 -4.37
C ILE A 117 -0.07 -21.53 -3.88
N GLU A 118 0.98 -21.15 -3.14
CA GLU A 118 1.13 -19.77 -2.66
C GLU A 118 1.43 -18.80 -3.81
N GLU A 119 2.25 -19.18 -4.80
CA GLU A 119 2.47 -18.41 -6.04
C GLU A 119 1.13 -18.08 -6.73
N ASP A 120 0.31 -19.11 -6.93
CA ASP A 120 -1.01 -18.97 -7.54
C ASP A 120 -1.93 -18.06 -6.71
N ASN A 121 -1.88 -18.18 -5.38
CA ASN A 121 -2.63 -17.31 -4.48
C ASN A 121 -2.15 -15.86 -4.55
N ILE A 122 -0.85 -15.60 -4.50
CA ILE A 122 -0.30 -14.25 -4.58
C ILE A 122 -0.64 -13.62 -5.93
N ARG A 123 -0.46 -14.35 -7.04
CA ARG A 123 -0.81 -13.86 -8.38
C ARG A 123 -2.30 -13.56 -8.54
N LYS A 124 -3.18 -14.35 -7.90
CA LYS A 124 -4.64 -14.15 -7.94
C LYS A 124 -5.11 -12.98 -7.08
N HIS A 125 -4.42 -12.68 -5.97
CA HIS A 125 -4.89 -11.74 -4.95
C HIS A 125 -4.08 -10.43 -4.87
N THR A 126 -3.14 -10.19 -5.78
CA THR A 126 -2.36 -8.94 -5.85
C THR A 126 -2.51 -8.23 -7.19
N THR A 127 -2.54 -6.90 -7.17
CA THR A 127 -2.66 -6.07 -8.38
C THR A 127 -1.30 -5.87 -9.06
N PRO A 128 -1.09 -6.25 -10.34
CA PRO A 128 0.23 -6.25 -11.00
C PRO A 128 1.03 -4.95 -10.90
N ALA A 129 0.38 -3.79 -11.03
CA ALA A 129 1.02 -2.48 -11.00
C ALA A 129 1.64 -2.09 -9.63
N TYR A 130 1.27 -2.79 -8.55
CA TYR A 130 1.71 -2.50 -7.18
C TYR A 130 2.59 -3.63 -6.60
N ARG A 131 2.89 -4.68 -7.38
CA ARG A 131 3.66 -5.82 -6.89
C ARG A 131 5.12 -5.47 -6.68
N ALA A 132 5.65 -5.92 -5.54
CA ALA A 132 7.05 -5.81 -5.20
C ALA A 132 7.90 -6.80 -6.03
N PRO A 133 9.20 -6.50 -6.25
CA PRO A 133 10.13 -7.35 -7.00
C PRO A 133 10.15 -8.80 -6.54
N GLU A 134 10.19 -9.05 -5.24
CA GLU A 134 10.19 -10.38 -4.63
C GLU A 134 8.90 -11.18 -4.89
N VAL A 135 7.78 -10.49 -5.07
CA VAL A 135 6.51 -11.11 -5.49
C VAL A 135 6.55 -11.48 -6.96
N GLU A 136 7.16 -10.65 -7.81
CA GLU A 136 7.33 -10.93 -9.25
C GLU A 136 8.44 -11.95 -9.54
N MET A 137 9.43 -12.09 -8.65
CA MET A 137 10.58 -13.00 -8.79
C MET A 137 10.48 -14.32 -8.02
N TRP A 138 9.38 -14.52 -7.28
CA TRP A 138 9.15 -15.72 -6.48
C TRP A 138 9.37 -17.02 -7.29
N ASP A 139 9.02 -17.00 -8.57
CA ASP A 139 9.01 -18.19 -9.43
C ASP A 139 10.39 -18.58 -9.98
N LEU A 140 11.36 -17.67 -10.01
CA LEU A 140 12.53 -17.83 -10.87
C LEU A 140 13.87 -17.96 -10.15
N LEU A 141 14.11 -17.31 -9.01
CA LEU A 141 15.49 -17.34 -8.45
C LEU A 141 15.66 -17.01 -6.97
N ARG A 142 14.65 -16.47 -6.28
CA ARG A 142 14.81 -15.98 -4.91
C ARG A 142 13.63 -16.39 -4.04
N ARG A 143 13.87 -17.43 -3.24
CA ARG A 143 12.98 -17.95 -2.20
C ARG A 143 12.97 -17.02 -0.97
N ASP A 144 12.88 -15.71 -1.23
CA ASP A 144 13.00 -14.66 -0.23
C ASP A 144 11.68 -14.51 0.51
N LEU A 145 11.74 -14.32 1.82
CA LEU A 145 10.56 -14.26 2.67
C LEU A 145 9.62 -13.12 2.24
N ILE A 146 8.39 -13.45 1.81
CA ILE A 146 7.34 -12.43 1.61
C ILE A 146 6.83 -12.02 2.99
N ASN A 147 7.37 -10.90 3.46
CA ASN A 147 7.02 -10.27 4.72
C ASN A 147 6.22 -8.98 4.48
N GLU A 148 6.00 -8.20 5.52
CA GLU A 148 5.28 -6.93 5.49
C GLU A 148 5.97 -5.84 4.64
N LYS A 149 7.24 -6.02 4.21
CA LYS A 149 7.96 -5.08 3.34
C LYS A 149 7.37 -5.00 1.92
N VAL A 150 6.53 -5.94 1.51
CA VAL A 150 5.75 -5.81 0.27
C VAL A 150 4.80 -4.61 0.33
N ASP A 151 4.25 -4.32 1.50
CA ASP A 151 3.36 -3.19 1.69
C ASP A 151 4.13 -1.87 1.62
N ILE A 152 5.41 -1.85 2.03
CA ILE A 152 6.27 -0.66 1.92
C ILE A 152 6.51 -0.28 0.46
N TRP A 153 6.77 -1.27 -0.39
CA TRP A 153 6.86 -1.06 -1.83
C TRP A 153 5.53 -0.53 -2.41
N ALA A 154 4.42 -1.18 -2.06
CA ALA A 154 3.10 -0.79 -2.54
C ALA A 154 2.70 0.64 -2.07
N LEU A 155 3.07 1.03 -0.85
CA LEU A 155 2.93 2.40 -0.34
C LEU A 155 3.71 3.41 -1.20
N ALA A 156 4.89 3.06 -1.68
CA ALA A 156 5.67 3.92 -2.55
C ALA A 156 5.02 4.09 -3.93
N CYS A 157 4.54 2.99 -4.53
CA CYS A 157 3.74 3.03 -5.75
C CYS A 157 2.48 3.90 -5.58
N LEU A 158 1.82 3.78 -4.44
CA LEU A 158 0.66 4.58 -4.09
C LEU A 158 0.99 6.07 -3.91
N LEU A 159 2.07 6.41 -3.19
CA LEU A 159 2.53 7.79 -3.03
C LEU A 159 2.87 8.40 -4.40
N TYR A 160 3.56 7.64 -5.26
CA TYR A 160 3.83 8.04 -6.63
C TYR A 160 2.52 8.27 -7.42
N ARG A 161 1.54 7.38 -7.29
CA ARG A 161 0.21 7.52 -7.92
C ARG A 161 -0.50 8.79 -7.47
N ILE A 162 -0.48 9.09 -6.18
CA ILE A 162 -1.07 10.32 -5.61
C ILE A 162 -0.34 11.55 -6.16
N CYS A 163 0.99 11.52 -6.26
CA CYS A 163 1.79 12.63 -6.74
C CYS A 163 1.56 12.92 -8.24
N TYR A 164 1.63 11.89 -9.08
CA TYR A 164 1.84 12.05 -10.53
C TYR A 164 0.67 11.54 -11.39
N PHE A 165 -0.38 11.03 -10.75
CA PHE A 165 -1.61 10.53 -11.36
C PHE A 165 -1.36 9.45 -12.42
N ARG A 166 -0.24 8.74 -12.30
CA ARG A 166 0.17 7.63 -13.16
C ARG A 166 0.83 6.54 -12.30
N SER A 167 0.95 5.31 -12.82
CA SER A 167 1.71 4.27 -12.13
C SER A 167 3.21 4.51 -12.27
N ALA A 168 3.99 4.13 -11.24
CA ALA A 168 5.46 4.21 -11.28
C ALA A 168 6.07 3.27 -12.34
N PHE A 169 5.35 2.19 -12.67
CA PHE A 169 5.80 1.11 -13.56
C PHE A 169 4.77 0.81 -14.68
N ASP A 170 4.06 1.83 -15.19
CA ASP A 170 2.96 1.63 -16.15
C ASP A 170 3.46 1.12 -17.51
N GLY A 171 2.98 -0.06 -17.95
CA GLY A 171 3.32 -0.64 -19.27
C GLY A 171 4.75 -1.18 -19.39
N GLU A 172 5.47 -1.33 -18.27
CA GLU A 172 6.91 -1.58 -18.28
C GLU A 172 7.29 -3.06 -18.12
N SER A 173 8.47 -3.41 -18.63
CA SER A 173 8.98 -4.80 -18.56
C SER A 173 9.17 -5.24 -17.10
N LYS A 174 8.95 -6.52 -16.80
CA LYS A 174 9.27 -7.14 -15.49
C LYS A 174 10.64 -6.71 -14.95
N LEU A 175 11.62 -6.57 -15.83
CA LEU A 175 12.98 -6.13 -15.49
C LEU A 175 13.05 -4.75 -14.84
N GLN A 176 12.15 -3.82 -15.15
CA GLN A 176 12.14 -2.50 -14.51
C GLN A 176 11.69 -2.58 -13.06
N ILE A 177 10.63 -3.35 -12.79
CA ILE A 177 10.18 -3.63 -11.42
C ILE A 177 11.33 -4.29 -10.65
N LEU A 178 11.92 -5.34 -11.21
CA LEU A 178 13.02 -6.08 -10.56
C LEU A 178 14.25 -5.24 -10.23
N ASN A 179 14.54 -4.22 -11.04
CA ASN A 179 15.66 -3.32 -10.80
C ASN A 179 15.28 -2.04 -10.04
N GLY A 180 14.01 -1.86 -9.66
CA GLY A 180 13.53 -0.60 -9.08
C GLY A 180 13.74 0.60 -10.00
N ASN A 181 13.69 0.39 -11.32
CA ASN A 181 13.97 1.42 -12.30
C ASN A 181 12.68 2.16 -12.67
N TYR A 182 12.48 3.32 -12.06
CA TYR A 182 11.36 4.22 -12.33
C TYR A 182 11.86 5.64 -12.59
N ARG A 183 11.01 6.51 -13.14
CA ARG A 183 11.34 7.92 -13.39
C ARG A 183 10.38 8.84 -12.64
N ILE A 184 10.95 9.84 -11.99
CA ILE A 184 10.18 10.97 -11.44
C ILE A 184 9.91 11.95 -12.60
N PRO A 185 8.66 12.30 -12.91
CA PRO A 185 8.33 13.32 -13.90
C PRO A 185 8.84 14.71 -13.50
N ASP A 186 9.18 15.55 -14.48
CA ASP A 186 9.61 16.94 -14.23
C ASP A 186 8.51 17.81 -13.61
N LEU A 187 7.24 17.48 -13.89
CA LEU A 187 6.06 18.16 -13.39
C LEU A 187 5.01 17.17 -12.86
N PRO A 188 4.35 17.50 -11.73
CA PRO A 188 4.63 18.63 -10.83
C PRO A 188 5.93 18.41 -10.05
N LYS A 189 6.61 19.50 -9.68
CA LYS A 189 7.85 19.43 -8.90
C LYS A 189 7.54 19.37 -7.42
N TYR A 190 7.51 18.17 -6.86
CA TYR A 190 7.49 17.96 -5.41
C TYR A 190 8.91 18.11 -4.83
N SER A 191 8.99 18.33 -3.51
CA SER A 191 10.27 18.47 -2.82
C SER A 191 11.13 17.20 -2.89
N SER A 192 12.43 17.36 -2.63
CA SER A 192 13.33 16.22 -2.38
C SER A 192 12.79 15.33 -1.26
N SER A 193 12.13 15.92 -0.26
CA SER A 193 11.54 15.17 0.85
C SER A 193 10.53 14.11 0.39
N VAL A 194 9.63 14.44 -0.54
CA VAL A 194 8.66 13.47 -1.10
C VAL A 194 9.36 12.48 -2.01
N THR A 195 10.19 12.95 -2.93
CA THR A 195 10.83 12.11 -3.94
C THR A 195 11.86 11.14 -3.34
N ASP A 196 12.56 11.55 -2.28
CA ASP A 196 13.47 10.70 -1.51
C ASP A 196 12.69 9.65 -0.72
N LEU A 197 11.51 9.99 -0.16
CA LEU A 197 10.67 9.00 0.53
C LEU A 197 10.21 7.89 -0.44
N ILE A 198 9.82 8.27 -1.66
CA ILE A 198 9.50 7.30 -2.73
C ILE A 198 10.73 6.41 -3.02
N ARG A 199 11.92 7.02 -3.13
CA ARG A 199 13.17 6.31 -3.41
C ARG A 199 13.56 5.33 -2.31
N ASP A 200 13.44 5.74 -1.05
CA ASP A 200 13.77 4.91 0.10
C ASP A 200 12.85 3.68 0.18
N MET A 201 11.58 3.81 -0.20
CA MET A 201 10.62 2.70 -0.19
C MET A 201 10.66 1.82 -1.46
N LEU A 202 11.04 2.36 -2.63
CA LEU A 202 11.20 1.61 -3.89
C LEU A 202 12.59 0.96 -4.04
N GLN A 203 13.14 0.41 -2.95
CA GLN A 203 14.36 -0.41 -3.03
C GLN A 203 14.03 -1.81 -3.51
N ALA A 204 14.83 -2.34 -4.45
CA ALA A 204 14.58 -3.66 -5.02
C ALA A 204 14.66 -4.77 -3.95
N SER A 205 15.64 -4.69 -3.06
CA SER A 205 15.78 -5.58 -1.90
C SER A 205 14.83 -5.18 -0.77
N PRO A 206 14.03 -6.11 -0.21
CA PRO A 206 13.18 -5.83 0.96
C PRO A 206 13.93 -5.41 2.22
N ASP A 207 15.19 -5.84 2.36
CA ASP A 207 16.04 -5.52 3.52
C ASP A 207 16.55 -4.07 3.47
N ASP A 208 16.71 -3.52 2.27
CA ASP A 208 17.12 -2.13 2.05
C ASP A 208 15.93 -1.16 2.18
N ARG A 209 14.70 -1.66 2.18
CA ARG A 209 13.49 -0.85 2.42
C ARG A 209 13.36 -0.51 3.90
N PRO A 210 12.89 0.70 4.24
CA PRO A 210 12.51 1.02 5.60
C PRO A 210 11.35 0.11 6.05
N ASP A 211 11.24 -0.13 7.36
CA ASP A 211 9.97 -0.60 7.93
C ASP A 211 8.95 0.54 8.02
N ILE A 212 7.70 0.22 8.37
CA ILE A 212 6.64 1.22 8.45
C ILE A 212 6.87 2.28 9.54
N THR A 213 7.57 1.93 10.62
CA THR A 213 7.92 2.85 11.70
C THR A 213 8.92 3.90 11.19
N GLN A 214 9.94 3.45 10.47
CA GLN A 214 10.93 4.29 9.82
C GLN A 214 10.30 5.17 8.74
N ALA A 215 9.47 4.60 7.86
CA ALA A 215 8.78 5.35 6.81
C ALA A 215 7.88 6.46 7.39
N ARG A 216 7.16 6.15 8.49
CA ARG A 216 6.34 7.13 9.21
C ARG A 216 7.19 8.20 9.91
N ALA A 217 8.32 7.83 10.52
CA ALA A 217 9.22 8.80 11.15
C ALA A 217 9.82 9.77 10.11
N LEU A 218 10.22 9.27 8.94
CA LEU A 218 10.66 10.09 7.82
C LEU A 218 9.54 11.06 7.38
N LEU A 219 8.31 10.57 7.29
CA LEU A 219 7.15 11.38 6.95
C LEU A 219 6.88 12.50 7.97
N ASP A 220 6.86 12.18 9.26
CA ASP A 220 6.58 13.15 10.33
C ASP A 220 7.69 14.21 10.42
N TRP A 221 8.98 13.82 10.32
CA TRP A 221 10.09 14.77 10.26
C TRP A 221 9.95 15.75 9.08
N LYS A 222 9.60 15.22 7.90
CA LYS A 222 9.41 16.01 6.68
C LYS A 222 8.19 16.93 6.79
N PHE A 223 7.09 16.45 7.38
CA PHE A 223 5.89 17.24 7.62
C PHE A 223 6.14 18.41 8.58
N ILE A 224 6.90 18.19 9.66
CA ILE A 224 7.33 19.23 10.59
C ILE A 224 8.23 20.25 9.88
N SER A 225 9.19 19.77 9.09
CA SER A 225 10.15 20.64 8.39
C SER A 225 9.47 21.56 7.36
N ILE A 226 8.42 21.07 6.68
CA ILE A 226 7.59 21.89 5.77
C ILE A 226 6.80 22.95 6.54
N ASN A 227 6.16 22.60 7.65
CA ASN A 227 5.38 23.56 8.43
C ASN A 227 6.26 24.62 9.13
N LEU A 228 7.52 24.29 9.43
CA LEU A 228 8.50 25.22 9.98
C LEU A 228 9.24 26.04 8.90
N GLY A 229 8.96 25.83 7.61
CA GLY A 229 9.63 26.52 6.51
C GLY A 229 11.12 26.20 6.37
N MET A 230 11.57 25.05 6.91
CA MET A 230 12.98 24.65 6.95
C MET A 230 13.42 23.89 5.69
N VAL A 231 12.49 23.44 4.84
CA VAL A 231 12.79 22.83 3.55
C VAL A 231 12.49 23.84 2.44
N SER A 232 13.54 24.48 1.94
CA SER A 232 13.50 25.36 0.77
C SER A 232 13.83 24.54 -0.50
N CYS A 233 13.01 24.74 -1.53
CA CYS A 233 13.08 24.28 -2.94
C CYS A 233 14.32 23.54 -3.44
#